data_AF-A0AAW5RUF6-F1
#
_entry.id   AF-A0AAW5RUF6-F1
#
_cell.length_a   1.000
_cell.length_b   1.000
_cell.length_c   1.000
_cell.angle_alpha   90.00
_cell.angle_beta   90.00
_cell.angle_gamma   90.00
#
_symmetry.space_group_name_H-M   'P 1'
#
loop_
_entity.id
_entity.type
_entity.pdbx_description
1 polymer ?
#
loop_
_entity_poly.entity_id
_entity_poly.type
_entity_poly.pdbx_seq_one_letter_code
_entity_poly.pdbx_strand_id
1 'polypeptide(L)'
;LLKKKGAKATIPPRKNAAPWEEGHPRNEAVTALKAGELKQWKKDSGYHQRSIAETAMYRFKQLIGPTLSLRNYNAQVGEILAGVKVMNKLIGLGMPVRQPVN
;
A
#
# COMPACT_ATOMS: atom_id res chain seq x y z
N LEU A 1 9.72 13.08 -5.79
CA LEU A 1 9.71 11.71 -6.39
C LEU A 1 8.34 11.32 -6.93
N LEU A 2 7.28 11.28 -6.10
CA LEU A 2 5.91 10.91 -6.53
C LEU A 2 5.35 11.83 -7.63
N LYS A 3 5.50 13.15 -7.46
CA LYS A 3 5.10 14.15 -8.47
C LYS A 3 5.80 13.94 -9.83
N LYS A 4 7.07 13.51 -9.83
CA LYS A 4 7.82 13.18 -11.06
C LYS A 4 7.27 11.94 -11.78
N LYS A 5 6.56 11.06 -11.06
CA LYS A 5 5.92 9.85 -11.60
C LYS A 5 4.42 10.05 -11.89
N GLY A 6 3.91 11.28 -11.82
CA GLY A 6 2.48 11.56 -11.99
C GLY A 6 1.58 10.98 -10.89
N ALA A 7 2.14 10.58 -9.75
CA ALA A 7 1.39 9.95 -8.67
C ALA A 7 0.97 10.95 -7.58
N LYS A 8 -0.31 10.92 -7.17
CA LYS A 8 -0.81 11.67 -6.00
C LYS A 8 -0.46 10.93 -4.71
N ALA A 9 0.03 11.65 -3.71
CA ALA A 9 0.32 11.08 -2.40
C ALA A 9 -0.99 10.88 -1.61
N THR A 10 -1.43 9.63 -1.45
CA THR A 10 -2.66 9.24 -0.76
C THR A 10 -2.33 8.65 0.61
N ILE A 11 -1.68 9.47 1.45
CA ILE A 11 -1.20 9.04 2.78
C ILE A 11 -2.11 9.63 3.85
N PRO A 12 -2.85 8.81 4.61
CA PRO A 12 -3.70 9.32 5.67
C PRO A 12 -2.82 9.90 6.79
N PRO A 13 -3.12 11.10 7.28
CA PRO A 13 -2.40 11.71 8.38
C PRO A 13 -2.65 10.99 9.71
N ARG A 14 -1.70 11.13 10.65
CA ARG A 14 -1.90 10.73 12.06
C ARG A 14 -2.83 11.71 12.77
N LYS A 15 -3.45 11.29 13.87
CA LYS A 15 -4.39 12.11 14.67
C LYS A 15 -3.88 13.52 15.03
N ASN A 16 -2.58 13.64 15.31
CA ASN A 16 -1.95 14.90 15.73
C ASN A 16 -1.20 15.58 14.57
N ALA A 17 -1.57 15.32 13.31
CA ALA A 17 -0.88 15.90 12.18
C ALA A 17 -1.12 17.42 12.08
N ALA A 18 -0.03 18.17 11.93
CA ALA A 18 -0.06 19.58 11.60
C ALA A 18 0.10 19.80 10.09
N PRO A 19 -0.43 20.91 9.53
CA PRO A 19 -0.11 21.36 8.19
C PRO A 19 1.40 21.55 8.02
N TRP A 20 1.88 21.27 6.81
CA TRP A 20 3.23 21.63 6.37
C TRP A 20 3.21 23.02 5.71
N GLU A 21 4.29 23.41 5.06
CA GLU A 21 4.39 24.56 4.15
C GLU A 21 3.16 24.70 3.23
N GLU A 22 2.86 25.95 2.91
CA GLU A 22 1.72 26.31 2.07
C GLU A 22 1.79 25.62 0.69
N GLY A 23 0.65 25.14 0.20
CA GLY A 23 0.57 24.40 -1.05
C GLY A 23 1.08 22.95 -1.01
N HIS A 24 1.56 22.45 0.13
CA HIS A 24 2.01 21.06 0.22
C HIS A 24 0.82 20.08 0.06
N PRO A 25 0.87 19.08 -0.84
CA PRO A 25 -0.26 18.17 -1.14
C PRO A 25 -0.82 17.40 0.06
N ARG A 26 -0.02 17.21 1.11
CA ARG A 26 -0.44 16.59 2.38
C ARG A 26 -1.49 17.43 3.13
N ASN A 27 -1.50 18.76 2.94
CA ASN A 27 -2.32 19.66 3.74
C ASN A 27 -3.81 19.42 3.49
N GLU A 28 -4.21 19.03 2.28
CA GLU A 28 -5.59 18.59 1.95
C GLU A 28 -6.08 17.51 2.92
N ALA A 29 -5.26 16.48 3.14
CA ALA A 29 -5.59 15.36 4.03
C ALA A 29 -5.63 15.78 5.51
N VAL A 30 -4.74 16.70 5.90
CA VAL A 30 -4.69 17.24 7.27
C VAL A 30 -5.90 18.12 7.57
N THR A 31 -6.34 18.92 6.61
CA THR A 31 -7.56 19.73 6.72
C THR A 31 -8.78 18.82 6.85
N ALA A 32 -8.91 17.79 6.00
CA ALA A 32 -9.98 16.80 6.12
C ALA A 32 -9.96 16.05 7.47
N LEU A 33 -8.77 15.75 8.01
CA LEU A 33 -8.64 15.19 9.36
C LEU A 33 -9.20 16.14 10.43
N LYS A 34 -8.80 17.41 10.40
CA LYS A 34 -9.24 18.42 11.38
C LYS A 34 -10.74 18.74 11.28
N ALA A 35 -11.31 18.62 10.09
CA ALA A 35 -12.74 18.77 9.85
C ALA A 35 -13.57 17.52 10.20
N GLY A 36 -12.95 16.39 10.55
CA GLY A 36 -13.65 15.13 10.79
C GLY A 36 -14.07 14.37 9.53
N GLU A 37 -13.67 14.83 8.35
CA GLU A 37 -14.07 14.31 7.04
C GLU A 37 -13.09 13.29 6.44
N LEU A 38 -12.15 12.79 7.26
CA LEU A 38 -11.09 11.89 6.81
C LEU A 38 -11.62 10.65 6.07
N LYS A 39 -12.78 10.13 6.47
CA LYS A 39 -13.40 8.97 5.81
C LYS A 39 -13.78 9.27 4.36
N GLN A 40 -14.35 10.44 4.10
CA GLN A 40 -14.73 10.90 2.77
C GLN A 40 -13.48 11.15 1.93
N TRP A 41 -12.49 11.87 2.50
CA TRP A 41 -11.21 12.09 1.84
C TRP A 41 -10.51 10.80 1.42
N LYS A 42 -10.54 9.72 2.24
CA LYS A 42 -9.99 8.41 1.86
C LYS A 42 -10.67 7.82 0.63
N LYS A 43 -11.99 8.00 0.49
CA LYS A 43 -12.75 7.50 -0.66
C LYS A 43 -12.39 8.30 -1.91
N ASP A 44 -12.39 9.63 -1.82
CA ASP A 44 -12.18 10.52 -2.97
C ASP A 44 -10.72 10.54 -3.44
N SER A 45 -9.78 10.38 -2.51
CA SER A 45 -8.36 10.30 -2.84
C SER A 45 -7.93 8.93 -3.40
N GLY A 46 -8.80 7.92 -3.41
CA GLY A 46 -8.43 6.56 -3.84
C GLY A 46 -7.51 5.84 -2.86
N TYR A 47 -7.48 6.24 -1.58
CA TYR A 47 -6.65 5.61 -0.54
C TYR A 47 -6.84 4.09 -0.46
N HIS A 48 -8.07 3.60 -0.69
CA HIS A 48 -8.37 2.17 -0.64
C HIS A 48 -7.55 1.34 -1.63
N GLN A 49 -7.26 1.84 -2.84
CA GLN A 49 -6.41 1.13 -3.81
C GLN A 49 -4.98 0.94 -3.27
N ARG A 50 -4.43 1.98 -2.65
CA ARG A 50 -3.11 1.90 -2.00
C ARG A 50 -3.11 0.88 -0.86
N SER A 51 -4.13 0.89 -0.01
CA SER A 51 -4.25 -0.06 1.11
C SER A 51 -4.32 -1.52 0.62
N ILE A 52 -5.00 -1.77 -0.50
CA ILE A 52 -5.04 -3.10 -1.13
C ILE A 52 -3.66 -3.52 -1.64
N ALA A 53 -2.94 -2.63 -2.35
CA ALA A 53 -1.60 -2.91 -2.84
C ALA A 53 -0.59 -3.18 -1.70
N GLU A 54 -0.65 -2.38 -0.63
CA GLU A 54 0.17 -2.57 0.56
C GLU A 54 -0.13 -3.92 1.24
N THR A 55 -1.41 -4.28 1.34
CA THR A 55 -1.83 -5.57 1.90
C THR A 55 -1.37 -6.74 1.03
N ALA A 56 -1.47 -6.62 -0.30
CA ALA A 56 -0.97 -7.62 -1.24
C ALA A 56 0.55 -7.82 -1.11
N MET A 57 1.30 -6.72 -0.99
CA MET A 57 2.75 -6.79 -0.78
C MET A 57 3.15 -7.34 0.58
N TYR A 58 2.39 -7.02 1.64
CA TYR A 58 2.57 -7.64 2.96
C TYR A 58 2.40 -9.16 2.87
N ARG A 59 1.32 -9.64 2.22
CA ARG A 59 1.09 -11.09 2.01
C ARG A 59 2.19 -11.74 1.19
N PHE A 60 2.62 -11.10 0.11
CA PHE A 60 3.74 -11.57 -0.70
C PHE A 60 4.99 -11.80 0.17
N LYS A 61 5.34 -10.84 1.02
CA LYS A 61 6.50 -10.94 1.92
C LYS A 61 6.36 -12.01 3.00
N GLN A 62 5.14 -12.27 3.47
CA GLN A 62 4.88 -13.35 4.43
C GLN A 62 5.00 -14.74 3.79
N LEU A 63 4.58 -14.89 2.53
CA LEU A 63 4.54 -16.18 1.84
C LEU A 63 5.86 -16.54 1.13
N ILE A 64 6.44 -15.56 0.43
CA ILE A 64 7.63 -15.76 -0.42
C ILE A 64 8.89 -15.36 0.34
N GLY A 65 8.85 -14.19 0.98
CA GLY A 65 9.95 -13.66 1.77
C GLY A 65 10.11 -12.14 1.62
N PRO A 66 10.75 -11.48 2.60
CA PRO A 66 10.98 -10.04 2.56
C PRO A 66 12.14 -9.61 1.65
N THR A 67 12.98 -10.54 1.21
CA THR A 67 14.22 -10.32 0.45
C THR A 67 14.31 -11.21 -0.77
N LEU A 68 15.08 -10.78 -1.78
CA LEU A 68 15.41 -11.60 -2.94
C LEU A 68 16.72 -12.33 -2.69
N SER A 69 16.75 -13.62 -3.00
CA SER A 69 17.92 -14.48 -2.79
C SER A 69 18.93 -14.36 -3.94
N LEU A 70 18.44 -14.12 -5.16
CA LEU A 70 19.26 -14.07 -6.36
C LEU A 70 19.93 -12.70 -6.52
N ARG A 71 21.18 -12.67 -7.01
CA ARG A 71 21.98 -11.44 -7.13
C ARG A 71 22.00 -10.82 -8.53
N ASN A 72 21.60 -11.59 -9.55
CA ASN A 72 21.48 -11.09 -10.91
C ASN A 72 20.10 -10.45 -11.11
N TYR A 73 20.03 -9.28 -11.77
CA TYR A 73 18.77 -8.55 -11.98
C TYR A 73 17.70 -9.37 -12.69
N ASN A 74 18.02 -10.05 -13.80
CA ASN A 74 17.05 -10.87 -14.53
C ASN A 74 16.61 -12.07 -13.69
N ALA A 75 17.52 -12.64 -12.89
CA ALA A 75 17.19 -13.70 -11.96
C ALA A 75 16.24 -13.22 -10.85
N GLN A 76 16.46 -12.02 -10.30
CA GLN A 76 15.57 -11.36 -9.35
C GLN A 76 14.17 -11.13 -9.94
N VAL A 77 14.09 -10.67 -11.19
CA VAL A 77 12.81 -10.54 -11.89
C VAL A 77 12.11 -11.89 -11.99
N GLY A 78 12.83 -12.96 -12.33
CA GLY A 78 12.30 -14.32 -12.37
C GLY A 78 11.79 -14.81 -11.01
N GLU A 79 12.54 -14.56 -9.93
CA GLU A 79 12.16 -14.89 -8.55
C GLU A 79 10.85 -14.21 -8.15
N ILE A 80 10.71 -12.91 -8.43
CA ILE A 80 9.47 -12.16 -8.17
C ILE A 80 8.31 -12.72 -8.99
N LEU A 81 8.50 -12.96 -10.29
CA LEU A 81 7.45 -13.48 -11.17
C LEU A 81 6.97 -14.86 -10.71
N ALA A 82 7.89 -15.73 -10.29
CA ALA A 82 7.55 -17.03 -9.71
C ALA A 82 6.72 -16.87 -8.42
N GLY A 83 7.15 -15.98 -7.51
CA GLY A 83 6.41 -15.69 -6.28
C GLY A 83 5.00 -15.15 -6.54
N VAL A 84 4.84 -14.27 -7.53
CA VAL A 84 3.52 -13.75 -7.94
C VAL A 84 2.66 -14.88 -8.50
N LYS A 85 3.23 -15.79 -9.31
CA LYS A 85 2.50 -16.94 -9.86
C LYS A 85 2.03 -17.88 -8.76
N VAL A 86 2.85 -18.15 -7.75
CA VAL A 86 2.47 -18.94 -6.57
C VAL A 86 1.33 -18.26 -5.81
N MET A 87 1.45 -16.97 -5.53
CA MET A 87 0.43 -16.21 -4.81
C MET A 87 -0.92 -16.21 -5.56
N ASN A 88 -0.90 -16.00 -6.89
CA ASN A 88 -2.11 -16.05 -7.71
C ASN A 88 -2.75 -17.45 -7.71
N LYS A 89 -1.94 -18.51 -7.74
CA LYS A 89 -2.45 -19.89 -7.66
C LYS A 89 -3.11 -20.15 -6.31
N LEU A 90 -2.52 -19.69 -5.21
CA LEU A 90 -3.11 -19.82 -3.87
C LEU A 90 -4.44 -19.07 -3.77
N ILE A 91 -4.51 -17.82 -4.25
CA ILE A 91 -5.75 -17.03 -4.27
C ILE A 91 -6.86 -17.77 -5.03
N GLY A 92 -6.53 -18.41 -6.16
CA GLY A 92 -7.49 -19.19 -6.95
C GLY A 92 -7.92 -20.50 -6.29
N LEU A 93 -7.11 -21.08 -5.40
CA LEU A 93 -7.46 -22.29 -4.64
C LEU A 93 -8.32 -21.96 -3.40
N GLY A 94 -8.20 -20.76 -2.87
CA GLY A 94 -8.98 -20.30 -1.74
C GLY A 94 -8.26 -19.20 -0.97
N MET A 95 -9.03 -18.23 -0.48
CA MET A 95 -8.48 -17.15 0.35
C MET A 95 -8.54 -17.55 1.83
N PRO A 96 -7.42 -17.48 2.56
CA PRO A 96 -7.44 -17.75 3.99
C PRO A 96 -8.33 -16.74 4.71
N VAL A 97 -9.23 -17.26 5.56
CA VAL A 97 -10.12 -16.44 6.40
C VAL A 97 -9.33 -16.01 7.62
N ARG A 98 -9.27 -14.69 7.87
CA ARG A 98 -8.67 -14.16 9.08
C ARG A 98 -9.52 -14.56 10.28
N GLN A 99 -8.95 -15.34 11.19
CA GLN A 99 -9.52 -15.54 12.52
C GLN A 99 -8.92 -14.53 13.52
N PRO A 100 -9.72 -13.85 14.34
CA PRO A 100 -9.20 -13.10 15.47
C PRO A 100 -8.56 -14.08 16.47
N VAL A 101 -7.36 -13.76 16.93
CA VAL A 101 -6.74 -14.48 18.04
C VAL A 101 -7.33 -13.88 19.32
N ASN A 102 -8.01 -14.71 20.11
CA ASN A 102 -8.56 -14.34 21.42
C ASN A 102 -7.45 -14.18 22.46
#